data_AF-A0A1W1EAN7-F1
#
_entry.id   AF-A0A1W1EAN7-F1
#
_cell.length_a   1.000
_cell.length_b   1.000
_cell.length_c   1.000
_cell.angle_alpha   90.00
_cell.angle_beta   90.00
_cell.angle_gamma   90.00
#
_symmetry.space_group_name_H-M   'P 1'
#
loop_
_entity.id
_entity.type
_entity.pdbx_description
1 polymer ?
#
loop_
_entity_poly.entity_id
_entity_poly.type
_entity_poly.pdbx_seq_one_letter_code
_entity_poly.pdbx_strand_id
1 'polypeptide(L)'
;MKALLILAVLLTFGMIFLRYRHTRDIRQMLVSLGSFVILISLGIMGNITRPIIPLFLAHIVLMVFAWLGLLYYIFRGKYVWWLILSPAATIVLFVALSLLEGSRYEDVWGSLF
;
A
#
# COMPACT_ATOMS: atom_id res chain seq x y z
N MET A 1 5.68 18.07 -4.82
CA MET A 1 5.70 16.59 -4.69
C MET A 1 4.46 16.03 -4.00
N LYS A 2 4.04 16.54 -2.83
CA LYS A 2 2.83 16.07 -2.12
C LYS A 2 1.52 16.20 -2.93
N ALA A 3 1.42 17.23 -3.77
CA ALA A 3 0.26 17.45 -4.64
C ALA A 3 0.02 16.30 -5.64
N LEU A 4 1.07 15.68 -6.18
CA LEU A 4 0.93 14.56 -7.11
C LEU A 4 0.33 13.33 -6.42
N LEU A 5 0.73 13.05 -5.17
CA LEU A 5 0.16 11.97 -4.37
C LEU A 5 -1.32 12.23 -4.08
N ILE A 6 -1.67 13.46 -3.66
CA ILE A 6 -3.07 13.84 -3.39
C ILE A 6 -3.91 13.67 -4.66
N LEU A 7 -3.38 14.07 -5.82
CA LEU A 7 -4.08 13.96 -7.09
C LEU A 7 -4.25 12.49 -7.53
N ALA A 8 -3.24 11.65 -7.33
CA ALA A 8 -3.33 10.21 -7.57
C ALA A 8 -4.37 9.54 -6.66
N VAL A 9 -4.44 9.92 -5.39
CA VAL A 9 -5.43 9.45 -4.43
C VAL A 9 -6.84 9.86 -4.88
N LEU A 10 -7.06 11.13 -5.22
CA LEU A 10 -8.34 11.64 -5.72
C LEU A 10 -8.78 10.95 -7.01
N LEU A 11 -7.85 10.74 -7.95
CA LEU A 11 -8.14 10.03 -9.21
C LEU A 11 -8.57 8.58 -8.96
N THR A 12 -7.86 7.87 -8.08
CA THR A 12 -8.17 6.47 -7.76
C THR A 12 -9.54 6.37 -7.08
N PHE A 13 -9.83 7.28 -6.14
CA PHE A 13 -11.12 7.37 -5.48
C PHE A 13 -12.25 7.68 -6.48
N GLY A 14 -12.04 8.65 -7.37
CA GLY A 14 -12.99 9.01 -8.43
C GLY A 14 -13.24 7.83 -9.39
N MET A 15 -12.20 7.09 -9.78
CA MET A 15 -12.33 5.90 -10.63
C MET A 15 -13.18 4.81 -9.98
N ILE A 16 -13.00 4.55 -8.69
CA ILE A 16 -13.81 3.58 -7.95
C ILE A 16 -15.30 3.98 -8.01
N PHE A 17 -15.61 5.26 -7.81
CA PHE A 17 -16.99 5.76 -7.82
C PHE A 17 -17.62 5.76 -9.22
N LEU A 18 -16.87 6.16 -10.25
CA LEU A 18 -17.32 6.12 -11.65
C LEU A 18 -17.61 4.68 -12.09
N ARG A 19 -16.75 3.73 -11.72
CA ARG A 19 -16.96 2.31 -12.00
C ARG A 19 -18.19 1.78 -11.28
N TYR A 20 -18.39 2.16 -10.02
CA TYR A 20 -19.60 1.82 -9.27
C TYR A 20 -20.86 2.35 -9.96
N ARG A 21 -20.87 3.61 -10.41
CA ARG A 21 -22.02 4.20 -11.10
C ARG A 21 -22.40 3.45 -12.38
N HIS A 22 -21.40 3.00 -13.15
CA HIS A 22 -21.62 2.28 -14.40
C HIS A 22 -22.10 0.84 -14.19
N THR A 23 -21.50 0.13 -13.22
CA THR A 23 -21.73 -1.31 -13.04
C THR A 23 -22.78 -1.65 -11.98
N ARG A 24 -23.04 -0.70 -11.05
CA ARG A 24 -23.85 -0.86 -9.83
C ARG A 24 -23.42 -2.01 -8.90
N ASP A 25 -22.19 -2.48 -9.03
CA ASP A 25 -21.65 -3.55 -8.18
C ASP A 25 -21.07 -3.00 -6.88
N ILE A 26 -21.85 -3.10 -5.79
CA ILE A 26 -21.46 -2.66 -4.45
C ILE A 26 -20.27 -3.49 -3.92
N ARG A 27 -20.20 -4.78 -4.25
CA ARG A 27 -19.13 -5.66 -3.76
C ARG A 27 -17.80 -5.24 -4.35
N GLN A 28 -17.76 -4.97 -5.65
CA GLN A 28 -16.54 -4.48 -6.30
C GLN A 28 -16.10 -3.13 -5.73
N MET A 29 -17.06 -2.24 -5.44
CA MET A 29 -16.78 -0.94 -4.81
C MET A 29 -16.15 -1.09 -3.43
N LEU A 30 -16.76 -1.90 -2.54
CA LEU A 30 -16.28 -2.09 -1.17
C LEU A 30 -14.89 -2.72 -1.13
N VAL A 31 -14.64 -3.75 -1.95
CA VAL A 31 -13.32 -4.37 -2.04
C VAL A 31 -12.29 -3.36 -2.55
N SER A 32 -12.61 -2.60 -3.60
CA SER A 32 -11.67 -1.60 -4.13
C SER A 32 -11.37 -0.49 -3.12
N LEU A 33 -12.39 -0.04 -2.39
CA LEU A 33 -12.24 0.99 -1.35
C LEU A 33 -11.43 0.47 -0.16
N GLY A 34 -11.69 -0.75 0.30
CA GLY A 34 -10.94 -1.38 1.39
C GLY A 34 -9.47 -1.57 1.01
N SER A 35 -9.19 -2.12 -0.18
CA SER A 35 -7.83 -2.26 -0.69
C SER A 35 -7.13 -0.90 -0.84
N PHE A 36 -7.85 0.13 -1.29
CA PHE A 36 -7.30 1.48 -1.42
C PHE A 36 -6.88 2.06 -0.06
N VAL A 37 -7.72 1.92 0.97
CA VAL A 37 -7.37 2.34 2.34
C VAL A 37 -6.16 1.57 2.85
N ILE A 38 -6.12 0.25 2.66
CA ILE A 38 -4.97 -0.59 3.04
C ILE A 38 -3.69 -0.11 2.35
N LEU A 39 -3.73 0.18 1.04
CA LEU A 39 -2.56 0.66 0.31
C LEU A 39 -2.08 2.01 0.83
N ILE A 40 -2.98 2.94 1.16
CA ILE A 40 -2.58 4.21 1.78
C ILE A 40 -1.90 3.96 3.13
N SER A 41 -2.48 3.11 3.99
CA SER A 41 -1.90 2.75 5.28
C SER A 41 -0.51 2.11 5.12
N LEU A 42 -0.36 1.15 4.19
CA LEU A 42 0.91 0.51 3.89
C LEU A 42 1.94 1.51 3.36
N GLY A 43 1.53 2.45 2.49
CA GLY A 43 2.42 3.49 1.97
C GLY A 43 2.93 4.44 3.04
N ILE A 44 2.11 4.78 4.05
CA ILE A 44 2.52 5.58 5.20
C ILE A 44 3.45 4.76 6.10
N MET A 45 3.05 3.54 6.46
CA MET A 45 3.83 2.64 7.32
C MET A 45 5.16 2.24 6.69
N GLY A 46 5.26 2.17 5.37
CA GLY A 46 6.51 1.88 4.65
C GLY A 46 7.66 2.82 5.00
N ASN A 47 7.35 4.01 5.52
CA ASN A 47 8.33 4.96 6.02
C ASN A 47 9.22 4.38 7.15
N ILE A 48 8.72 3.41 7.93
CA ILE A 48 9.51 2.76 8.99
C ILE A 48 10.66 1.93 8.43
N THR A 49 10.55 1.46 7.17
CA THR A 49 11.57 0.62 6.54
C THR A 49 12.75 1.41 5.97
N ARG A 50 12.70 2.75 6.00
CA ARG A 50 13.75 3.65 5.52
C ARG A 50 15.17 3.37 6.02
N PRO A 51 15.40 2.94 7.27
CA PRO A 51 16.74 2.61 7.76
C PRO A 51 17.43 1.51 6.96
N ILE A 52 16.67 0.65 6.27
CA ILE A 52 17.19 -0.42 5.41
C ILE A 52 16.87 -0.04 3.95
N ILE A 53 17.76 0.71 3.31
CA ILE A 53 17.55 1.27 1.95
C ILE A 53 17.06 0.22 0.93
N PRO A 54 17.67 -0.98 0.82
CA PRO A 54 17.20 -1.99 -0.13
C PRO A 54 15.75 -2.43 0.13
N LEU A 55 15.37 -2.53 1.40
CA LEU A 55 14.02 -2.92 1.81
C LEU A 55 13.00 -1.80 1.55
N PHE A 56 13.38 -0.55 1.77
CA PHE A 56 12.56 0.60 1.44
C PHE A 56 12.32 0.73 -0.07
N LEU A 57 13.35 0.51 -0.90
CA LEU A 57 13.21 0.47 -2.35
C LEU A 57 12.27 -0.66 -2.79
N ALA A 58 12.44 -1.86 -2.23
CA ALA A 58 11.54 -2.98 -2.49
C ALA A 58 10.10 -2.63 -2.11
N HIS A 59 9.88 -1.98 -0.96
CA HIS A 59 8.56 -1.52 -0.53
C HIS A 59 7.93 -0.55 -1.54
N ILE A 60 8.67 0.46 -2.01
CA ILE A 60 8.17 1.42 -3.01
C ILE A 60 7.79 0.71 -4.32
N VAL A 61 8.63 -0.20 -4.81
CA VAL A 61 8.37 -0.96 -6.05
C VAL A 61 7.11 -1.81 -5.89
N LEU A 62 6.98 -2.55 -4.78
CA LEU A 62 5.80 -3.33 -4.48
C LEU A 62 4.55 -2.45 -4.33
N MET A 63 4.66 -1.25 -3.75
CA MET A 63 3.56 -0.30 -3.65
C MET A 63 3.05 0.13 -5.04
N VAL A 64 3.95 0.38 -6.01
CA VAL A 64 3.56 0.69 -7.40
C VAL A 64 2.83 -0.51 -8.02
N PHE A 65 3.34 -1.72 -7.87
CA PHE A 65 2.69 -2.93 -8.38
C PHE A 65 1.34 -3.21 -7.72
N ALA A 66 1.23 -2.97 -6.41
CA ALA A 66 -0.01 -3.12 -5.66
C ALA A 66 -1.07 -2.12 -6.15
N TRP A 67 -0.67 -0.89 -6.46
CA TRP A 67 -1.54 0.12 -7.06
C TRP A 67 -2.01 -0.28 -8.46
N LEU A 68 -1.09 -0.79 -9.30
CA LEU A 68 -1.44 -1.34 -10.62
C LEU A 68 -2.38 -2.54 -10.49
N GLY A 69 -2.20 -3.39 -9.48
CA GLY A 69 -3.08 -4.51 -9.16
C GLY A 69 -4.50 -4.06 -8.77
N LEU A 70 -4.62 -2.98 -7.99
CA LEU A 70 -5.91 -2.37 -7.67
C LEU A 70 -6.60 -1.82 -8.92
N LEU A 71 -5.87 -1.08 -9.77
CA LEU A 71 -6.42 -0.60 -11.04
C LEU A 71 -6.86 -1.76 -11.94
N TYR A 72 -6.04 -2.81 -12.04
CA TYR A 72 -6.37 -4.02 -12.78
C TYR A 72 -7.67 -4.67 -12.26
N TYR A 73 -7.84 -4.76 -10.94
CA TYR A 73 -9.08 -5.24 -10.33
C TYR A 73 -10.28 -4.37 -10.67
N ILE A 74 -10.16 -3.04 -10.64
CA ILE A 74 -11.24 -2.11 -10.99
C ILE A 74 -11.70 -2.33 -12.44
N PHE A 75 -10.77 -2.51 -13.38
CA PHE A 75 -11.11 -2.65 -14.79
C PHE A 75 -11.54 -4.08 -15.19
N ARG A 76 -10.88 -5.11 -14.67
CA ARG A 76 -11.04 -6.51 -15.09
C ARG A 76 -11.82 -7.38 -14.10
N GLY A 77 -12.09 -6.90 -12.89
CA GLY A 77 -12.82 -7.64 -11.85
C GLY A 77 -12.06 -8.80 -11.20
N LYS A 78 -10.79 -9.03 -11.54
CA LYS A 78 -9.96 -10.12 -11.01
C LYS A 78 -9.06 -9.60 -9.87
N TYR A 79 -9.38 -10.00 -8.64
CA TYR A 79 -8.66 -9.54 -7.44
C TYR A 79 -7.40 -10.37 -7.21
N VAL A 80 -6.23 -9.74 -7.28
CA VAL A 80 -4.94 -10.39 -7.03
C VAL A 80 -4.43 -9.96 -5.65
N TRP A 81 -4.93 -10.63 -4.61
CA TRP A 81 -4.68 -10.27 -3.22
C TRP A 81 -3.19 -10.31 -2.84
N TRP A 82 -2.43 -11.29 -3.36
CA TRP A 82 -0.98 -11.41 -3.15
C TRP A 82 -0.22 -10.18 -3.64
N LEU A 83 -0.66 -9.58 -4.76
CA LEU A 83 -0.02 -8.39 -5.33
C LEU A 83 -0.39 -7.13 -4.55
N ILE A 84 -1.61 -7.06 -4.04
CA ILE A 84 -2.08 -5.89 -3.26
C ILE A 84 -1.45 -5.88 -1.87
N LEU A 85 -1.27 -7.05 -1.26
CA LEU A 85 -0.69 -7.19 0.07
C LEU A 85 0.84 -7.37 0.07
N SER A 86 1.48 -7.48 -1.09
CA SER A 86 2.95 -7.65 -1.15
C SER A 86 3.75 -6.56 -0.42
N PRO A 87 3.35 -5.27 -0.39
CA PRO A 87 4.10 -4.26 0.39
C PRO A 87 4.09 -4.54 1.90
N ALA A 88 3.09 -5.27 2.41
CA ALA A 88 3.06 -5.67 3.82
C ALA A 88 4.19 -6.65 4.15
N ALA A 89 4.63 -7.48 3.19
CA ALA A 89 5.71 -8.43 3.40
C ALA A 89 7.04 -7.72 3.75
N THR A 90 7.30 -6.54 3.19
CA THR A 90 8.53 -5.79 3.52
C THR A 90 8.47 -5.19 4.91
N ILE A 91 7.28 -4.81 5.39
CA ILE A 91 7.07 -4.35 6.77
C ILE A 91 7.28 -5.50 7.74
N VAL A 92 6.69 -6.67 7.47
CA VAL A 92 6.90 -7.87 8.29
C VAL A 92 8.37 -8.26 8.32
N LEU A 93 9.05 -8.21 7.17
CA LEU A 93 10.48 -8.49 7.09
C LEU A 93 11.30 -7.47 7.87
N PHE A 94 10.96 -6.18 7.80
CA PHE A 94 11.61 -5.14 8.60
C PHE A 94 11.49 -5.43 10.09
N VAL A 95 10.28 -5.75 10.57
CA VAL A 95 10.06 -6.11 11.97
C VAL A 95 10.89 -7.32 12.36
N ALA A 96 10.88 -8.39 11.55
CA ALA A 96 11.68 -9.59 11.81
C ALA A 96 13.18 -9.29 11.90
N LEU A 97 13.73 -8.50 10.98
CA LEU A 97 15.14 -8.08 11.00
C LEU A 97 15.45 -7.20 12.21
N SER A 98 14.55 -6.28 12.57
CA SER A 98 14.74 -5.40 13.71
C SER A 98 14.80 -6.16 15.04
N LEU A 99 14.01 -7.24 15.18
CA LEU A 99 14.04 -8.10 16.36
C LEU A 99 15.32 -8.94 16.44
N LEU A 100 15.92 -9.30 15.30
CA LEU A 100 17.16 -10.05 15.25
C LEU A 100 18.40 -9.18 15.51
N GLU A 101 18.39 -7.92 15.07
CA GLU A 101 19.54 -7.01 15.18
C GLU A 101 19.53 -6.12 16.43
N GLY A 102 18.46 -6.15 17.25
CA GLY A 102 18.42 -5.75 18.66
C GLY A 102 18.67 -4.28 19.00
N SER A 103 19.85 -3.72 18.66
CA SER A 103 20.32 -2.40 19.12
C SER A 103 20.52 -1.38 17.99
N ARG A 104 20.44 -1.78 16.71
CA ARG A 104 20.72 -0.87 15.58
C ARG A 104 19.54 0.05 15.20
N TYR A 105 18.34 -0.24 15.72
CA TYR A 105 17.10 0.43 15.33
C TYR A 105 16.24 0.92 16.52
N GLU A 106 16.82 1.06 17.72
CA GLU A 106 16.10 1.52 18.91
C GLU A 106 15.45 2.91 18.71
N ASP A 107 16.10 3.80 17.96
CA ASP A 107 15.59 5.13 17.61
C ASP A 107 14.26 5.09 16.83
N VAL A 108 14.01 4.00 16.07
CA VAL A 108 12.77 3.83 15.31
C VAL A 108 11.61 3.54 16.25
N TRP A 109 11.82 2.71 17.27
CA TRP A 109 10.81 2.37 18.27
C TRP A 109 10.49 3.56 19.17
N GLY A 110 11.49 4.39 19.52
CA GLY A 110 11.29 5.64 20.26
C GLY A 110 10.52 6.73 19.49
N SER A 111 10.35 6.58 18.17
CA SER A 111 9.52 7.48 17.36
C SER A 111 8.06 7.01 17.19
N LEU A 112 7.75 5.79 17.64
CA LEU A 112 6.44 5.14 17.55
C LEU A 112 5.65 5.17 18.88
N PHE A 113 6.30 5.52 20.00
CA PHE A 113 5.73 5.65 21.35
C PHE A 113 6.10 7.02 21.95
#